data_AF-A0A2I1EM91-F1
#
_entry.id   AF-A0A2I1EM91-F1
#
_cell.length_a   1.000
_cell.length_b   1.000
_cell.length_c   1.000
_cell.angle_alpha   90.00
_cell.angle_beta   90.00
_cell.angle_gamma   90.00
#
_symmetry.space_group_name_H-M   'P 1'
#
loop_
_entity.id
_entity.type
_entity.pdbx_description
1 polymer ?
#
loop_
_entity_poly.entity_id
_entity_poly.type
_entity_poly.pdbx_seq_one_letter_code
_entity_poly.pdbx_strand_id
1 'polypeptide(L)'
;MRRHIAAARDCILQVTNYIKHTNPNFELRVGFCGYRDHNDKTRRLKLLEFTDQYEQFTKYMKSVSAFSSLIKDDLPEDVLGGLNAAITQLDWKSSTRVLLHIGDYPPHGHRFSNIRDKYPNGDPYGLTAESVLKMMQSKNILYFFGRITSHTDTMLQIFHNIIGEFPELRPTLEAFVHFTYEYTKGYLVVCDLQGIEHNDEFLLTDPSIHCINPLRFGRTNFGKEGIK
;
A
#
# COMPACT_ATOMS: atom_id res chain seq x y z
N MET A 1 14.48 -1.86 -0.67
CA MET A 1 13.58 -1.99 0.50
C MET A 1 13.89 -1.26 1.85
N ARG A 2 15.11 -1.25 2.47
CA ARG A 2 15.31 -0.77 3.89
C ARG A 2 14.70 0.61 4.23
N ARG A 3 14.93 1.63 3.41
CA ARG A 3 14.40 2.99 3.65
C ARG A 3 12.88 3.05 3.49
N HIS A 4 12.32 2.29 2.54
CA HIS A 4 10.87 2.21 2.31
C HIS A 4 10.15 1.52 3.47
N ILE A 5 10.72 0.46 4.06
CA ILE A 5 10.16 -0.17 5.27
C ILE A 5 10.13 0.84 6.42
N ALA A 6 11.21 1.61 6.62
CA ALA A 6 11.24 2.63 7.66
C ALA A 6 10.18 3.72 7.41
N ALA A 7 10.06 4.22 6.19
CA ALA A 7 9.06 5.22 5.82
C ALA A 7 7.62 4.70 5.99
N ALA A 8 7.31 3.50 5.49
CA ALA A 8 6.00 2.87 5.64
C ALA A 8 5.65 2.64 7.11
N ARG A 9 6.63 2.22 7.92
CA ARG A 9 6.48 2.06 9.37
C ARG A 9 6.16 3.39 10.04
N ASP A 10 6.93 4.43 9.75
CA ASP A 10 6.76 5.72 10.42
C ASP A 10 5.43 6.36 10.01
N CYS A 11 5.03 6.21 8.74
CA CYS A 11 3.72 6.65 8.23
C CYS A 11 2.55 5.91 8.89
N ILE A 12 2.57 4.58 8.98
CA ILE A 12 1.45 3.83 9.59
C ILE A 12 1.29 4.18 11.07
N LEU A 13 2.39 4.45 11.79
CA LEU A 13 2.34 4.92 13.17
C LEU A 13 1.73 6.32 13.27
N GLN A 14 2.07 7.23 12.36
CA GLN A 14 1.48 8.57 12.30
C GLN A 14 -0.02 8.53 12.00
N VAL A 15 -0.45 7.75 11.00
CA VAL A 15 -1.86 7.59 10.62
C VAL A 15 -2.67 6.99 11.76
N THR A 16 -2.16 5.91 12.37
CA THR A 16 -2.83 5.25 13.49
C THR A 16 -2.96 6.19 14.69
N ASN A 17 -1.90 6.95 15.00
CA ASN A 17 -1.95 8.01 16.01
C ASN A 17 -3.00 9.06 15.68
N TYR A 18 -3.01 9.57 14.44
CA TYR A 18 -3.95 10.61 14.02
C TYR A 18 -5.40 10.14 14.20
N ILE A 19 -5.76 8.97 13.66
CA ILE A 19 -7.11 8.40 13.75
C ILE A 19 -7.55 8.25 15.21
N LYS A 20 -6.67 7.73 16.08
CA LYS A 20 -6.96 7.57 17.51
C LYS A 20 -7.30 8.90 18.19
N HIS A 21 -6.64 9.99 17.82
CA HIS A 21 -6.86 11.30 18.44
C HIS A 21 -8.01 12.08 17.82
N THR A 22 -8.29 11.91 16.53
CA THR A 22 -9.35 12.65 15.83
C THR A 22 -10.70 11.95 15.86
N ASN A 23 -10.71 10.62 15.97
CA ASN A 23 -11.92 9.80 15.93
C ASN A 23 -11.97 8.81 17.11
N PRO A 24 -12.17 9.28 18.35
CA PRO A 24 -12.08 8.43 19.55
C PRO A 24 -13.16 7.33 19.61
N ASN A 25 -14.27 7.49 18.87
CA ASN A 25 -15.34 6.49 18.78
C ASN A 25 -15.09 5.44 17.69
N PHE A 26 -13.97 5.54 16.95
CA PHE A 26 -13.62 4.62 15.89
C PHE A 26 -12.73 3.49 16.41
N GLU A 27 -13.24 2.26 16.38
CA GLU A 27 -12.47 1.07 16.78
C GLU A 27 -11.50 0.66 15.66
N LEU A 28 -10.27 1.16 15.73
CA LEU A 28 -9.20 0.82 14.79
C LEU A 28 -8.44 -0.42 15.27
N ARG A 29 -8.47 -1.50 14.47
CA ARG A 29 -7.60 -2.66 14.63
C ARG A 29 -6.53 -2.65 13.55
N VAL A 30 -5.27 -2.81 13.95
CA VAL A 30 -4.12 -2.85 13.05
C VAL A 30 -3.41 -4.19 13.16
N GLY A 31 -3.08 -4.78 12.01
CA GLY A 31 -2.31 -6.01 11.89
C GLY A 31 -1.12 -5.79 10.97
N PHE A 32 -0.19 -6.75 10.93
CA PHE A 32 0.96 -6.67 10.04
C PHE A 32 1.27 -8.03 9.43
N CYS A 33 1.56 -8.05 8.14
CA CYS A 33 2.09 -9.21 7.43
C CYS A 33 3.29 -8.77 6.59
N GLY A 34 4.50 -9.12 7.04
CA GLY A 34 5.72 -8.98 6.27
C GLY A 34 6.04 -10.28 5.55
N TYR A 35 6.39 -10.20 4.27
CA TYR A 35 6.85 -11.33 3.47
C TYR A 35 8.25 -11.08 2.90
N ARG A 36 8.90 -12.15 2.45
CA ARG A 36 10.20 -12.17 1.74
C ARG A 36 10.11 -13.18 0.59
N ASP A 37 11.17 -13.91 0.28
CA ASP A 37 11.18 -15.00 -0.71
C ASP A 37 11.04 -16.38 -0.02
N HIS A 38 10.65 -17.41 -0.77
CA HIS A 38 10.47 -18.79 -0.34
C HIS A 38 11.72 -19.43 0.30
N ASN A 39 12.92 -18.97 -0.06
CA ASN A 39 14.18 -19.48 0.46
C ASN A 39 14.51 -18.97 1.88
N ASP A 40 13.75 -18.00 2.43
CA ASP A 40 14.00 -17.40 3.74
C ASP A 40 13.52 -18.27 4.93
N LYS A 41 13.01 -19.47 4.69
CA LYS A 41 12.63 -20.45 5.72
C LYS A 41 11.67 -19.84 6.75
N THR A 42 11.99 -19.92 8.05
CA THR A 42 11.18 -19.34 9.15
C THR A 42 11.13 -17.81 9.13
N ARG A 43 11.97 -17.15 8.34
CA ARG A 43 11.96 -15.70 8.14
C ARG A 43 11.10 -15.29 6.95
N ARG A 44 10.56 -16.22 6.16
CA ARG A 44 9.73 -15.94 4.98
C ARG A 44 8.55 -15.04 5.32
N LEU A 45 7.82 -15.34 6.40
CA LEU A 45 6.65 -14.59 6.85
C LEU A 45 6.85 -14.05 8.27
N LYS A 46 6.36 -12.83 8.52
CA LYS A 46 6.23 -12.23 9.86
C LYS A 46 4.83 -11.68 10.04
N LEU A 47 4.09 -12.25 10.97
CA LEU A 47 2.73 -11.86 11.28
C LEU A 47 2.65 -11.13 12.62
N LEU A 48 1.75 -10.16 12.69
CA LEU A 48 1.18 -9.60 13.90
C LEU A 48 -0.33 -9.61 13.73
N GLU A 49 -1.02 -10.27 14.64
CA GLU A 49 -2.47 -10.32 14.65
C GLU A 49 -3.08 -8.92 14.83
N PHE A 50 -4.29 -8.72 14.31
CA PHE A 50 -5.04 -7.48 14.51
C PHE A 50 -5.21 -7.15 15.99
N THR A 51 -4.66 -6.00 16.38
CA THR A 51 -4.72 -5.47 17.74
C THR A 51 -5.25 -4.04 17.72
N ASP A 52 -5.99 -3.67 18.76
CA ASP A 52 -6.37 -2.28 19.09
C ASP A 52 -5.38 -1.65 20.09
N GLN A 53 -4.40 -2.43 20.57
CA GLN A 53 -3.39 -1.98 21.52
C GLN A 53 -2.26 -1.26 20.78
N TYR A 54 -2.40 0.06 20.66
CA TYR A 54 -1.47 0.91 19.90
C TYR A 54 -0.01 0.78 20.35
N GLU A 55 0.24 0.69 21.65
CA GLU A 55 1.58 0.59 22.22
C GLU A 55 2.24 -0.74 21.84
N GLN A 56 1.46 -1.83 21.80
CA GLN A 56 1.90 -3.15 21.35
C GLN A 56 2.25 -3.12 19.86
N PHE A 57 1.37 -2.56 19.03
CA PHE A 57 1.61 -2.40 17.60
C PHE A 57 2.88 -1.58 17.34
N THR A 58 3.01 -0.44 18.01
CA THR A 58 4.19 0.45 17.89
C THR A 58 5.48 -0.27 18.25
N LYS A 59 5.48 -1.01 19.36
CA LYS A 59 6.65 -1.79 19.79
C LYS A 59 7.01 -2.88 18.78
N TYR A 60 6.03 -3.59 18.26
CA TYR A 60 6.24 -4.62 17.23
C TYR A 60 6.81 -4.00 15.95
N MET A 61 6.19 -2.93 15.45
CA MET A 61 6.62 -2.26 14.22
C MET A 61 8.04 -1.73 14.31
N LYS A 62 8.47 -1.20 15.48
CA LYS A 62 9.87 -0.81 15.73
C LYS A 62 10.85 -2.00 15.69
N SER A 63 10.38 -3.22 15.98
CA SER A 63 11.20 -4.44 15.90
C SER A 63 11.31 -5.03 14.48
N VAL A 64 10.45 -4.59 13.56
CA VAL A 64 10.50 -5.02 12.16
C VAL A 64 11.71 -4.39 11.48
N SER A 65 12.62 -5.24 11.01
CA SER A 65 13.83 -4.83 10.30
C SER A 65 13.84 -5.39 8.89
N ALA A 66 14.35 -4.56 7.96
CA ALA A 66 14.71 -5.02 6.64
C ALA A 66 15.85 -6.04 6.77
N PHE A 67 15.72 -7.14 6.06
CA PHE A 67 16.79 -8.11 5.90
C PHE A 67 17.20 -8.10 4.44
N SER A 68 18.50 -8.12 4.19
CA SER A 68 19.07 -8.34 2.86
C SER A 68 20.10 -9.44 3.02
N SER A 69 19.95 -10.52 2.27
CA SER A 69 21.06 -11.46 2.10
C SER A 69 22.21 -10.74 1.37
N LEU A 70 23.46 -11.10 1.68
CA LEU A 70 24.65 -10.62 0.96
C LEU A 70 24.77 -11.25 -0.44
N ILE A 71 24.01 -12.31 -0.69
CA ILE A 71 23.86 -12.95 -2.00
C ILE A 71 22.67 -12.28 -2.68
N LYS A 72 22.83 -11.80 -3.92
CA LYS A 72 21.74 -11.27 -4.75
C LYS A 72 20.58 -12.28 -4.73
N ASP A 73 19.51 -11.95 -4.02
CA ASP A 73 18.28 -12.73 -4.11
C ASP A 73 17.65 -12.36 -5.44
N ASP A 74 17.78 -13.28 -6.40
CA ASP A 74 17.56 -13.04 -7.83
C ASP A 74 16.06 -12.97 -8.17
N LEU A 75 15.42 -11.94 -7.58
CA LEU A 75 14.20 -11.25 -7.96
C LEU A 75 12.96 -12.16 -8.17
N PRO A 76 11.82 -11.55 -8.49
CA PRO A 76 10.54 -11.84 -7.81
C PRO A 76 10.58 -12.23 -6.30
N GLU A 77 9.45 -12.04 -5.62
CA GLU A 77 9.29 -12.32 -4.17
C GLU A 77 8.07 -13.22 -3.91
N ASP A 78 7.90 -13.73 -2.68
CA ASP A 78 6.70 -14.48 -2.27
C ASP A 78 5.51 -13.56 -1.96
N VAL A 79 5.13 -12.74 -2.94
CA VAL A 79 4.02 -11.80 -2.83
C VAL A 79 2.70 -12.55 -2.61
N LEU A 80 2.46 -13.66 -3.32
CA LEU A 80 1.22 -14.44 -3.20
C LEU A 80 1.13 -15.14 -1.84
N GLY A 81 2.22 -15.71 -1.31
CA GLY A 81 2.23 -16.27 0.04
C GLY A 81 2.03 -15.21 1.12
N GLY A 82 2.63 -14.03 0.96
CA GLY A 82 2.39 -12.87 1.82
C GLY A 82 0.93 -12.44 1.86
N LEU A 83 0.31 -12.24 0.68
CA LEU A 83 -1.11 -11.90 0.58
C LEU A 83 -2.00 -13.00 1.14
N ASN A 84 -1.76 -14.26 0.77
CA ASN A 84 -2.53 -15.38 1.26
C ASN A 84 -2.47 -15.49 2.79
N ALA A 85 -1.29 -15.33 3.40
CA ALA A 85 -1.14 -15.32 4.85
C ALA A 85 -1.91 -14.15 5.49
N ALA A 86 -1.80 -12.94 4.94
CA ALA A 86 -2.55 -11.78 5.44
C ALA A 86 -4.07 -12.01 5.38
N ILE A 87 -4.58 -12.61 4.31
CA ILE A 87 -6.02 -12.81 4.07
C ILE A 87 -6.59 -13.98 4.91
N THR A 88 -5.81 -15.03 5.10
CA THR A 88 -6.31 -16.30 5.69
C THR A 88 -5.92 -16.50 7.14
N GLN A 89 -4.83 -15.89 7.61
CA GLN A 89 -4.31 -16.11 8.97
C GLN A 89 -4.62 -14.96 9.93
N LEU A 90 -4.89 -13.75 9.43
CA LEU A 90 -5.31 -12.62 10.28
C LEU A 90 -6.84 -12.59 10.44
N ASP A 91 -7.29 -12.17 11.62
CA ASP A 91 -8.70 -12.16 12.03
C ASP A 91 -9.47 -10.91 11.52
N TRP A 92 -9.83 -10.94 10.24
CA TRP A 92 -10.65 -9.92 9.57
C TRP A 92 -12.12 -9.94 10.05
N LYS A 93 -12.43 -9.21 11.13
CA LYS A 93 -13.79 -9.16 11.70
C LYS A 93 -14.52 -7.82 11.54
N SER A 94 -13.80 -6.71 11.32
CA SER A 94 -14.40 -5.37 11.19
C SER A 94 -15.26 -5.25 9.93
N SER A 95 -16.23 -4.33 9.93
CA SER A 95 -17.11 -4.07 8.77
C SER A 95 -16.34 -3.50 7.58
N THR A 96 -15.48 -2.51 7.83
CA THR A 96 -14.52 -1.99 6.86
C THR A 96 -13.18 -2.69 7.01
N ARG A 97 -12.65 -3.20 5.90
CA ARG A 97 -11.41 -4.00 5.85
C ARG A 97 -10.52 -3.44 4.77
N VAL A 98 -9.33 -2.99 5.15
CA VAL A 98 -8.38 -2.37 4.23
C VAL A 98 -7.05 -3.11 4.30
N LEU A 99 -6.54 -3.53 3.15
CA LEU A 99 -5.21 -4.12 3.00
C LEU A 99 -4.34 -3.12 2.22
N LEU A 100 -3.38 -2.52 2.93
CA LEU A 100 -2.33 -1.69 2.34
C LEU A 100 -1.13 -2.56 2.02
N HIS A 101 -0.91 -2.86 0.74
CA HIS A 101 0.18 -3.69 0.28
C HIS A 101 1.28 -2.83 -0.33
N ILE A 102 2.48 -2.88 0.24
CA ILE A 102 3.63 -2.09 -0.22
C ILE A 102 4.73 -3.05 -0.67
N GLY A 103 5.21 -2.93 -1.91
CA GLY A 103 6.23 -3.82 -2.47
C GLY A 103 7.02 -3.19 -3.62
N ASP A 104 8.28 -3.63 -3.78
CA ASP A 104 9.20 -3.20 -4.85
C ASP A 104 9.37 -4.22 -5.98
N TYR A 105 8.95 -5.49 -5.81
CA TYR A 105 9.06 -6.56 -6.81
C TYR A 105 7.77 -7.40 -6.95
N PRO A 106 7.55 -8.04 -8.12
CA PRO A 106 6.35 -8.83 -8.39
C PRO A 106 6.42 -10.24 -7.77
N PRO A 107 5.30 -11.00 -7.75
CA PRO A 107 5.32 -12.43 -7.43
C PRO A 107 6.13 -13.23 -8.45
N HIS A 108 6.56 -14.41 -8.02
CA HIS A 108 7.11 -15.44 -8.91
C HIS A 108 6.15 -15.85 -10.03
N GLY A 109 6.72 -16.15 -11.19
CA GLY A 109 6.05 -16.63 -12.40
C GLY A 109 6.31 -15.72 -13.61
N HIS A 110 6.64 -16.33 -14.75
CA HIS A 110 6.91 -15.62 -16.02
C HIS A 110 5.76 -14.73 -16.50
N ARG A 111 4.53 -15.01 -16.07
CA ARG A 111 3.38 -14.15 -16.38
C ARG A 111 3.50 -12.76 -15.75
N PHE A 112 4.24 -12.62 -14.65
CA PHE A 112 4.31 -11.36 -13.90
C PHE A 112 5.52 -10.51 -14.24
N SER A 113 6.59 -11.08 -14.80
CA SER A 113 7.75 -10.32 -15.27
C SER A 113 8.66 -11.17 -16.16
N ASN A 114 9.52 -10.48 -16.93
CA ASN A 114 10.60 -11.10 -17.71
C ASN A 114 11.94 -11.14 -16.94
N ILE A 115 11.90 -10.94 -15.62
CA ILE A 115 13.08 -10.92 -14.77
C ILE A 115 13.55 -12.36 -14.55
N ARG A 116 14.84 -12.56 -14.26
CA ARG A 116 15.34 -13.86 -13.78
C ARG A 116 14.53 -14.28 -12.55
N ASP A 117 14.07 -15.51 -12.56
CA ASP A 117 13.15 -16.03 -11.54
C ASP A 117 13.56 -17.48 -11.19
N LYS A 118 13.65 -17.78 -9.89
CA LYS A 118 13.92 -19.14 -9.38
C LYS A 118 12.68 -20.04 -9.43
N TYR A 119 11.50 -19.45 -9.52
CA TYR A 119 10.21 -20.13 -9.61
C TYR A 119 9.42 -19.64 -10.85
N PRO A 120 9.97 -19.85 -12.07
CA PRO A 120 9.40 -19.32 -13.31
C PRO A 120 7.97 -19.81 -13.62
N ASN A 121 7.59 -20.96 -13.06
CA ASN A 121 6.27 -21.56 -13.22
C ASN A 121 5.25 -21.06 -12.18
N GLY A 122 5.62 -20.11 -11.31
CA GLY A 122 4.78 -19.55 -10.26
C GLY A 122 5.10 -20.07 -8.86
N ASP A 123 4.22 -19.76 -7.91
CA ASP A 123 4.38 -20.13 -6.50
C ASP A 123 4.56 -21.66 -6.32
N PRO A 124 5.60 -22.12 -5.59
CA PRO A 124 5.92 -23.53 -5.43
C PRO A 124 4.92 -24.31 -4.56
N TYR A 125 4.01 -23.64 -3.86
CA TYR A 125 2.93 -24.23 -3.08
C TYR A 125 1.59 -24.22 -3.83
N GLY A 126 1.58 -23.81 -5.11
CA GLY A 126 0.41 -23.81 -5.97
C GLY A 126 -0.54 -22.63 -5.76
N LEU A 127 -0.12 -21.57 -5.07
CA LEU A 127 -0.93 -20.35 -4.99
C LEU A 127 -0.99 -19.67 -6.36
N THR A 128 -2.20 -19.23 -6.74
CA THR A 128 -2.42 -18.43 -7.95
C THR A 128 -2.90 -17.04 -7.57
N ALA A 129 -2.60 -16.03 -8.40
CA ALA A 129 -3.15 -14.69 -8.18
C ALA A 129 -4.69 -14.73 -8.18
N GLU A 130 -5.28 -15.56 -9.04
CA GLU A 130 -6.72 -15.76 -9.12
C GLU A 130 -7.28 -16.28 -7.80
N SER A 131 -6.70 -17.34 -7.23
CA SER A 131 -7.20 -17.91 -5.97
C SER A 131 -7.04 -16.94 -4.81
N VAL A 132 -5.89 -16.26 -4.70
CA VAL A 132 -5.59 -15.37 -3.57
C VAL A 132 -6.43 -14.09 -3.64
N LEU A 133 -6.50 -13.44 -4.80
CA LEU A 133 -7.21 -12.17 -4.93
C LEU A 133 -8.72 -12.35 -4.91
N LYS A 134 -9.27 -13.43 -5.47
CA LYS A 134 -10.71 -13.73 -5.32
C LYS A 134 -11.09 -14.07 -3.88
N MET A 135 -10.19 -14.69 -3.11
CA MET A 135 -10.38 -14.88 -1.67
C MET A 135 -10.37 -13.53 -0.92
N MET A 136 -9.53 -12.59 -1.33
CA MET A 136 -9.54 -11.23 -0.78
C MET A 136 -10.89 -10.53 -1.03
N GLN A 137 -11.40 -10.59 -2.26
CA GLN A 137 -12.70 -10.02 -2.62
C GLN A 137 -13.86 -10.68 -1.89
N SER A 138 -13.86 -12.02 -1.75
CA SER A 138 -14.94 -12.73 -1.03
C SER A 138 -15.01 -12.35 0.44
N LYS A 139 -13.90 -11.86 1.01
CA LYS A 139 -13.83 -11.30 2.36
C LYS A 139 -14.11 -9.80 2.42
N ASN A 140 -14.55 -9.16 1.33
CA ASN A 140 -14.80 -7.71 1.24
C ASN A 140 -13.61 -6.87 1.74
N ILE A 141 -12.38 -7.29 1.41
CA ILE A 141 -11.16 -6.55 1.76
C ILE A 141 -10.85 -5.57 0.63
N LEU A 142 -10.84 -4.27 0.95
CA LEU A 142 -10.42 -3.21 0.05
C LEU A 142 -8.89 -3.24 -0.09
N TYR A 143 -8.41 -3.39 -1.30
CA TYR A 143 -6.99 -3.53 -1.60
C TYR A 143 -6.41 -2.22 -2.12
N PHE A 144 -5.27 -1.82 -1.58
CA PHE A 144 -4.51 -0.66 -2.03
C PHE A 144 -3.06 -1.09 -2.23
N PHE A 145 -2.46 -0.67 -3.34
CA PHE A 145 -1.05 -0.98 -3.60
C PHE A 145 -0.17 0.26 -3.55
N GLY A 146 0.82 0.26 -2.67
CA GLY A 146 1.89 1.25 -2.60
C GLY A 146 3.07 0.82 -3.46
N ARG A 147 3.08 1.29 -4.69
CA ARG A 147 4.14 1.03 -5.67
C ARG A 147 5.44 1.70 -5.26
N ILE A 148 6.55 0.95 -5.26
CA ILE A 148 7.91 1.48 -5.02
C ILE A 148 8.74 1.54 -6.30
N THR A 149 8.59 0.57 -7.21
CA THR A 149 9.33 0.52 -8.49
C THR A 149 8.40 0.14 -9.63
N SER A 150 8.87 0.24 -10.87
CA SER A 150 8.16 -0.23 -12.07
C SER A 150 8.21 -1.74 -12.30
N HIS A 151 8.95 -2.51 -11.48
CA HIS A 151 9.00 -3.97 -11.63
C HIS A 151 7.66 -4.64 -11.32
N THR A 152 6.73 -3.93 -10.68
CA THR A 152 5.40 -4.45 -10.31
C THR A 152 4.32 -4.10 -11.33
N ASP A 153 4.62 -3.39 -12.41
CA ASP A 153 3.61 -2.87 -13.34
C ASP A 153 2.79 -3.98 -14.01
N THR A 154 3.46 -5.03 -14.50
CA THR A 154 2.79 -6.19 -15.09
C THR A 154 1.96 -6.96 -14.05
N MET A 155 2.42 -7.05 -12.80
CA MET A 155 1.64 -7.62 -11.70
C MET A 155 0.35 -6.81 -11.48
N LEU A 156 0.44 -5.48 -11.46
CA LEU A 156 -0.72 -4.62 -11.25
C LEU A 156 -1.74 -4.72 -12.39
N GLN A 157 -1.30 -4.74 -13.64
CA GLN A 157 -2.17 -4.99 -14.79
C GLN A 157 -2.92 -6.32 -14.65
N ILE A 158 -2.21 -7.38 -14.25
CA ILE A 158 -2.82 -8.69 -14.04
C ILE A 158 -3.81 -8.66 -12.87
N PHE A 159 -3.47 -8.00 -11.76
CA PHE A 159 -4.34 -7.91 -10.60
C PHE A 159 -5.62 -7.14 -10.95
N HIS A 160 -5.51 -6.03 -11.68
CA HIS A 160 -6.67 -5.28 -12.18
C HIS A 160 -7.59 -6.14 -13.05
N ASN A 161 -7.02 -6.99 -13.91
CA ASN A 161 -7.82 -7.91 -14.73
C ASN A 161 -8.55 -8.99 -13.90
N ILE A 162 -8.07 -9.32 -12.70
CA ILE A 162 -8.67 -10.35 -11.84
C ILE A 162 -9.75 -9.75 -10.93
N ILE A 163 -9.49 -8.60 -10.31
CA ILE A 163 -10.35 -8.04 -9.25
C ILE A 163 -10.93 -6.65 -9.56
N GLY A 164 -10.74 -6.14 -10.77
CA GLY A 164 -11.12 -4.79 -11.16
C GLY A 164 -10.10 -3.75 -10.71
N GLU A 165 -10.35 -2.48 -11.08
CA GLU A 165 -9.50 -1.35 -10.69
C GLU A 165 -9.48 -1.19 -9.16
N PHE A 166 -8.29 -0.94 -8.61
CA PHE A 166 -8.10 -0.61 -7.21
C PHE A 166 -7.13 0.58 -7.09
N PRO A 167 -7.17 1.33 -5.97
CA PRO A 167 -6.33 2.51 -5.86
C PRO A 167 -4.85 2.16 -5.69
N GLU A 168 -4.01 2.80 -6.51
CA GLU A 168 -2.56 2.78 -6.37
C GLU A 168 -2.12 4.04 -5.59
N LEU A 169 -1.46 3.85 -4.45
CA LEU A 169 -0.92 4.96 -3.68
C LEU A 169 0.32 5.49 -4.40
N ARG A 170 0.29 6.77 -4.78
CA ARG A 170 1.40 7.48 -5.44
C ARG A 170 2.00 8.49 -4.46
N PRO A 171 3.05 8.11 -3.70
CA PRO A 171 3.54 8.92 -2.59
C PRO A 171 3.94 10.34 -2.98
N THR A 172 4.45 10.54 -4.20
CA THR A 172 4.83 11.87 -4.71
C THR A 172 3.60 12.77 -4.89
N LEU A 173 2.51 12.23 -5.41
CA LEU A 173 1.27 12.98 -5.58
C LEU A 173 0.65 13.27 -4.22
N GLU A 174 0.53 12.28 -3.34
CA GLU A 174 0.05 12.48 -1.97
C GLU A 174 0.90 13.54 -1.23
N ALA A 175 2.23 13.46 -1.33
CA ALA A 175 3.12 14.45 -0.75
C ALA A 175 2.92 15.84 -1.34
N PHE A 176 2.62 15.95 -2.64
CA PHE A 176 2.29 17.24 -3.27
C PHE A 176 0.97 17.81 -2.73
N VAL A 177 -0.07 16.99 -2.54
CA VAL A 177 -1.31 17.40 -1.87
C VAL A 177 -0.99 18.01 -0.51
N HIS A 178 -0.29 17.26 0.35
CA HIS A 178 0.11 17.73 1.68
C HIS A 178 0.99 18.99 1.64
N PHE A 179 1.97 19.04 0.73
CA PHE A 179 2.87 20.18 0.58
C PHE A 179 2.11 21.46 0.25
N THR A 180 1.13 21.42 -0.65
CA THR A 180 0.36 22.61 -1.04
C THR A 180 -0.44 23.18 0.14
N TYR A 181 -1.02 22.31 0.96
CA TYR A 181 -1.70 22.70 2.19
C TYR A 181 -0.75 23.37 3.20
N GLU A 182 0.37 22.70 3.50
CA GLU A 182 1.34 23.19 4.49
C GLU A 182 2.06 24.48 4.05
N TYR A 183 2.56 24.51 2.82
CA TYR A 183 3.27 25.67 2.26
C TYR A 183 2.40 26.92 2.27
N THR A 184 1.10 26.75 2.01
CA THR A 184 0.13 27.84 2.00
C THR A 184 -0.51 28.10 3.36
N LYS A 185 -0.06 27.39 4.42
CA LYS A 185 -0.58 27.49 5.79
C LYS A 185 -2.10 27.30 5.85
N GLY A 186 -2.59 26.33 5.08
CA GLY A 186 -4.00 25.99 4.96
C GLY A 186 -4.82 26.91 4.05
N TYR A 187 -4.20 27.84 3.31
CA TYR A 187 -4.93 28.73 2.40
C TYR A 187 -5.53 27.99 1.19
N LEU A 188 -4.84 26.97 0.67
CA LEU A 188 -5.35 26.09 -0.38
C LEU A 188 -4.77 24.68 -0.30
N VAL A 189 -5.42 23.72 -0.94
CA VAL A 189 -4.90 22.37 -1.21
C VAL A 189 -5.17 22.03 -2.67
N VAL A 190 -4.20 21.40 -3.32
CA VAL A 190 -4.39 20.78 -4.64
C VAL A 190 -4.65 19.30 -4.41
N CYS A 191 -5.77 18.79 -4.91
CA CYS A 191 -6.24 17.41 -4.72
C CYS A 191 -6.72 16.82 -6.05
N ASP A 192 -7.29 15.61 -6.00
CA ASP A 192 -7.72 14.85 -7.18
C ASP A 192 -6.61 14.73 -8.24
N LEU A 193 -5.41 14.37 -7.78
CA LEU A 193 -4.22 14.26 -8.62
C LEU A 193 -4.26 12.94 -9.40
N GLN A 194 -5.14 12.87 -10.39
CA GLN A 194 -5.22 11.78 -11.36
C GLN A 194 -4.31 12.09 -12.55
N GLY A 195 -3.67 11.07 -13.13
CA GLY A 195 -2.80 11.27 -14.27
C GLY A 195 -1.93 10.09 -14.67
N ILE A 196 -1.18 10.29 -15.75
CA ILE A 196 -0.25 9.31 -16.32
C ILE A 196 1.17 9.65 -15.86
N GLU A 197 1.89 8.65 -15.37
CA GLU A 197 3.31 8.76 -15.07
C GLU A 197 4.14 8.35 -16.30
N HIS A 198 5.09 9.19 -16.70
CA HIS A 198 6.00 8.91 -17.79
C HIS A 198 7.37 9.52 -17.50
N ASN A 199 8.44 8.71 -17.47
CA ASN A 199 9.82 9.15 -17.24
C ASN A 199 10.00 10.06 -16.01
N ASP A 200 9.49 9.64 -14.85
CA ASP A 200 9.50 10.41 -13.59
C ASP A 200 8.72 11.75 -13.64
N GLU A 201 7.93 11.99 -14.68
CA GLU A 201 7.00 13.11 -14.78
C GLU A 201 5.56 12.64 -14.64
N PHE A 202 4.73 13.44 -13.95
CA PHE A 202 3.29 13.20 -13.86
C PHE A 202 2.56 14.18 -14.79
N LEU A 203 1.92 13.64 -15.81
CA LEU A 203 0.92 14.37 -16.57
C LEU A 203 -0.44 14.22 -15.88
N LEU A 204 -0.80 15.23 -15.09
CA LEU A 204 -2.07 15.27 -14.37
C LEU A 204 -3.20 15.69 -15.31
N THR A 205 -4.32 14.99 -15.26
CA THR A 205 -5.42 15.24 -16.20
C THR A 205 -6.49 16.17 -15.64
N ASP A 206 -6.73 16.21 -14.31
CA ASP A 206 -7.80 17.04 -13.74
C ASP A 206 -7.55 17.45 -12.26
N PRO A 207 -6.44 18.14 -11.90
CA PRO A 207 -6.22 18.53 -10.51
C PRO A 207 -7.30 19.52 -10.03
N SER A 208 -7.90 19.24 -8.88
CA SER A 208 -8.82 20.14 -8.20
C SER A 208 -8.08 21.04 -7.21
N ILE A 209 -8.51 22.31 -7.07
CA ILE A 209 -7.92 23.26 -6.12
C ILE A 209 -9.01 23.76 -5.20
N HIS A 210 -8.92 23.40 -3.91
CA HIS A 210 -9.76 23.98 -2.88
C HIS A 210 -9.01 25.10 -2.18
N CYS A 211 -9.66 26.25 -2.01
CA CYS A 211 -9.05 27.45 -1.45
C CYS A 211 -10.03 28.15 -0.52
N ILE A 212 -9.54 28.71 0.59
CA ILE A 212 -10.36 29.49 1.54
C ILE A 212 -11.18 30.58 0.85
N ASN A 213 -10.66 31.16 -0.25
CA ASN A 213 -11.43 32.09 -1.09
C ASN A 213 -12.24 31.32 -2.15
N PRO A 214 -13.58 31.23 -2.02
CA PRO A 214 -14.43 30.44 -2.92
C PRO A 214 -14.54 31.05 -4.33
N LEU A 215 -14.12 32.31 -4.53
CA LEU A 215 -14.16 32.96 -5.84
C LEU A 215 -12.96 32.60 -6.72
N ARG A 216 -11.95 31.92 -6.18
CA ARG A 216 -10.78 31.46 -6.95
C ARG A 216 -10.99 30.03 -7.47
N PHE A 217 -10.30 29.67 -8.56
CA PHE A 217 -10.18 28.29 -9.08
C PHE A 217 -11.47 27.61 -9.55
N GLY A 218 -12.55 28.38 -9.77
CA GLY A 218 -13.71 27.91 -10.51
C GLY A 218 -14.61 26.94 -9.72
N ARG A 219 -15.41 26.15 -10.45
CA ARG A 219 -16.54 25.39 -9.90
C ARG A 219 -16.16 24.21 -9.01
N THR A 220 -14.92 23.73 -9.11
CA THR A 220 -14.41 22.62 -8.28
C THR A 220 -13.82 23.12 -6.95
N ASN A 221 -13.81 24.43 -6.70
CA ASN A 221 -13.40 24.97 -5.41
C ASN A 221 -14.56 24.91 -4.39
N PHE A 222 -14.57 23.89 -3.53
CA PHE A 222 -15.52 23.76 -2.43
C PHE A 222 -15.16 24.60 -1.18
N GLY A 223 -14.27 25.59 -1.31
CA GLY A 223 -13.92 26.50 -0.24
C GLY A 223 -13.23 25.78 0.92
N LYS A 224 -13.54 26.23 2.15
CA LYS A 224 -13.06 25.58 3.38
C LYS A 224 -13.56 24.14 3.55
N GLU A 225 -14.72 23.80 3.00
CA GLU A 225 -15.27 22.44 3.16
C GLU A 225 -14.52 21.42 2.31
N GLY A 226 -13.98 21.83 1.15
CA GLY A 226 -13.09 20.96 0.36
C GLY A 226 -11.71 20.74 0.98
N ILE A 227 -11.31 21.54 1.97
CA ILE A 227 -10.00 21.44 2.64
C ILE A 227 -10.05 20.47 3.85
N LYS A 228 -11.24 20.22 4.41
CA LYS A 228 -11.43 19.46 5.66
C LYS A 228 -11.41 17.96 5.46
#